data_AF-A0A372GBU1-F1
#
_entry.id   AF-A0A372GBU1-F1
#
_cell.length_a   1.000
_cell.length_b   1.000
_cell.length_c   1.000
_cell.angle_alpha   90.00
_cell.angle_beta   90.00
_cell.angle_gamma   90.00
#
_symmetry.space_group_name_H-M   'P 1'
#
loop_
_entity.id
_entity.type
_entity.pdbx_description
1 polymer ?
#
loop_
_entity_poly.entity_id
_entity_poly.type
_entity_poly.pdbx_seq_one_letter_code
_entity_poly.pdbx_strand_id
1 'polypeptide(L)'
;MRARNLAAREIVSHLSAAMPSVENLWLRLNGALVDVPALVAEINRLASELAKVRQDRANLMAAGRATLNAERDAEPDPLYYLRDELRAQGHLPPETWGRA
;
A
#
# COMPACT_ATOMS: atom_id res chain seq x y z
N MET A 1 -18.54 58.92 -20.84
CA MET A 1 -19.35 57.71 -20.58
C MET A 1 -19.13 56.61 -21.64
N ARG A 2 -19.22 56.90 -22.95
CA ARG A 2 -19.03 55.90 -24.04
C ARG A 2 -17.66 55.19 -24.05
N ALA A 3 -16.56 55.91 -23.85
CA ALA A 3 -15.21 55.32 -23.82
C ALA A 3 -14.99 54.31 -22.67
N ARG A 4 -15.53 54.58 -21.47
CA ARG A 4 -15.49 53.64 -20.33
C ARG A 4 -16.30 52.36 -20.60
N ASN A 5 -17.46 52.48 -21.25
CA ASN A 5 -18.27 51.32 -21.63
C ASN A 5 -17.59 50.45 -22.71
N LEU A 6 -16.82 51.05 -23.62
CA LEU A 6 -16.06 50.31 -24.62
C LEU A 6 -14.92 49.51 -23.97
N ALA A 7 -14.10 50.15 -23.14
CA ALA A 7 -13.01 49.50 -22.43
C ALA A 7 -13.50 48.35 -21.53
N ALA A 8 -14.64 48.54 -20.85
CA ALA A 8 -15.25 47.48 -20.04
C ALA A 8 -15.67 46.27 -20.90
N ARG A 9 -16.22 46.50 -22.09
CA ARG A 9 -16.63 45.41 -23.01
C ARG A 9 -15.43 44.66 -23.58
N GLU A 10 -14.35 45.34 -23.92
CA GLU A 10 -13.13 44.70 -24.41
C GLU A 10 -12.49 43.80 -23.35
N ILE A 11 -12.42 44.28 -22.10
CA ILE A 11 -11.94 43.48 -20.96
C ILE A 11 -12.79 42.22 -20.78
N VAL A 12 -14.12 42.35 -20.79
CA VAL A 12 -15.04 41.21 -20.67
C VAL A 12 -14.90 40.25 -21.85
N SER A 13 -14.74 40.77 -23.08
CA SER A 13 -14.55 39.96 -24.28
C SER A 13 -13.25 39.15 -24.22
N HIS A 14 -12.14 39.77 -23.82
CA HIS A 14 -10.85 39.09 -23.68
C HIS A 14 -10.89 38.06 -22.55
N LEU A 15 -11.51 38.38 -21.42
CA LEU A 15 -11.69 37.42 -20.33
C LEU A 15 -12.53 36.22 -20.80
N SER A 16 -13.66 36.47 -21.48
CA SER A 16 -14.51 35.41 -22.02
C SER A 16 -13.80 34.53 -23.05
N ALA A 17 -12.91 35.11 -23.87
CA ALA A 17 -12.08 34.35 -24.81
C ALA A 17 -11.02 33.50 -24.10
N ALA A 18 -10.56 33.90 -22.91
CA ALA A 18 -9.61 33.14 -22.10
C ALA A 18 -10.27 32.03 -21.26
N MET A 19 -11.56 32.15 -20.90
CA MET A 19 -12.24 31.17 -20.05
C MET A 19 -12.11 29.70 -20.51
N PRO A 20 -12.24 29.36 -21.81
CA PRO A 20 -12.09 27.97 -22.26
C PRO A 20 -10.69 27.39 -22.02
N SER A 21 -9.63 28.21 -22.06
CA SER A 21 -8.27 27.70 -21.80
C SER A 21 -8.08 27.39 -20.31
N VAL A 22 -8.67 28.21 -19.44
CA VAL A 22 -8.69 27.97 -17.98
C VAL A 22 -9.49 26.71 -17.65
N GLU A 23 -10.65 26.51 -18.28
CA GLU A 23 -11.46 25.29 -18.12
C GLU A 23 -10.68 24.04 -18.55
N ASN A 24 -10.04 24.08 -19.73
CA ASN A 24 -9.22 22.97 -20.22
C ASN A 24 -8.04 22.67 -19.30
N LEU A 25 -7.41 23.69 -18.71
CA LEU A 25 -6.35 23.50 -17.72
C LEU A 25 -6.87 22.76 -16.48
N TRP A 26 -8.02 23.18 -15.94
CA TRP A 26 -8.63 22.52 -14.79
C TRP A 26 -9.02 21.07 -15.08
N LEU A 27 -9.58 20.79 -16.25
CA LEU A 27 -9.92 19.43 -16.66
C LEU A 27 -8.68 18.53 -16.75
N ARG A 28 -7.58 19.05 -17.30
CA ARG A 28 -6.30 18.30 -17.37
C ARG A 28 -5.72 18.07 -15.99
N LEU A 29 -5.74 19.07 -15.11
CA LEU A 29 -5.26 18.94 -13.73
C LEU A 29 -6.10 17.91 -12.96
N ASN A 30 -7.43 18.00 -13.04
CA ASN A 30 -8.32 17.04 -12.40
C ASN A 30 -8.12 15.63 -12.96
N GLY A 31 -8.01 15.50 -14.29
CA GLY A 31 -7.74 14.22 -14.94
C GLY A 31 -6.41 13.61 -14.54
N ALA A 32 -5.36 14.42 -14.36
CA ALA A 32 -4.06 13.94 -13.89
C ALA A 32 -4.08 13.55 -12.40
N LEU A 33 -4.92 14.20 -11.59
CA LEU A 33 -4.99 13.97 -10.14
C LEU A 33 -5.98 12.87 -9.73
N VAL A 34 -6.89 12.45 -10.63
CA VAL A 34 -7.98 11.51 -10.29
C VAL A 34 -7.45 10.15 -9.81
N ASP A 35 -6.33 9.70 -10.38
CA ASP A 35 -5.76 8.38 -10.07
C ASP A 35 -4.83 8.40 -8.85
N VAL A 36 -4.41 9.58 -8.40
CA VAL A 36 -3.42 9.73 -7.32
C VAL A 36 -3.89 9.06 -6.01
N PRO A 37 -5.14 9.24 -5.53
CA PRO A 37 -5.60 8.56 -4.32
C PRO A 37 -5.56 7.04 -4.43
N ALA A 38 -5.93 6.49 -5.60
CA ALA A 38 -5.92 5.05 -5.84
C ALA A 38 -4.49 4.49 -5.85
N LEU A 39 -3.55 5.19 -6.51
CA LEU A 39 -2.13 4.82 -6.52
C LEU A 39 -1.51 4.89 -5.12
N VAL A 40 -1.83 5.91 -4.33
CA VAL A 40 -1.35 6.02 -2.95
C VAL A 40 -1.90 4.88 -2.09
N ALA A 41 -3.19 4.53 -2.23
CA ALA A 41 -3.77 3.40 -1.53
C ALA A 41 -3.08 2.08 -1.90
N GLU A 42 -2.77 1.89 -3.18
CA GLU A 42 -2.08 0.70 -3.68
C GLU A 42 -0.64 0.61 -3.19
N ILE A 43 0.10 1.72 -3.19
CA ILE A 43 1.46 1.79 -2.63
C ILE A 43 1.44 1.41 -1.14
N ASN A 44 0.48 1.93 -0.37
CA ASN A 44 0.35 1.60 1.04
C ASN A 44 0.00 0.12 1.26
N ARG A 45 -0.90 -0.44 0.44
CA ARG A 45 -1.24 -1.86 0.47
C ARG A 45 -0.02 -2.73 0.20
N LEU A 46 0.71 -2.47 -0.88
CA LEU A 46 1.91 -3.20 -1.26
C LEU A 46 3.03 -3.05 -0.22
N ALA A 47 3.21 -1.87 0.36
CA ALA A 47 4.18 -1.65 1.43
C ALA A 47 3.84 -2.48 2.68
N SER A 48 2.56 -2.55 3.05
CA SER A 48 2.08 -3.39 4.16
C SER A 48 2.30 -4.88 3.88
N GLU A 49 1.97 -5.35 2.68
CA GLU A 49 2.21 -6.74 2.27
C GLU A 49 3.69 -7.10 2.26
N LEU A 50 4.54 -6.21 1.74
CA LEU A 50 5.99 -6.41 1.76
C LEU A 50 6.55 -6.46 3.18
N ALA A 51 6.06 -5.59 4.07
CA ALA A 51 6.46 -5.60 5.48
C ALA A 51 6.08 -6.93 6.15
N LYS A 52 4.86 -7.42 5.90
CA LYS A 52 4.38 -8.71 6.41
C LYS A 52 5.26 -9.86 5.93
N VAL A 53 5.51 -9.98 4.62
CA VAL A 53 6.35 -11.05 4.05
C VAL A 53 7.78 -11.00 4.61
N ARG A 54 8.35 -9.81 4.79
CA ARG A 54 9.68 -9.65 5.41
C ARG A 54 9.70 -10.11 6.86
N GLN A 55 8.63 -9.83 7.61
CA GLN A 55 8.48 -10.27 8.99
C GLN A 55 8.31 -11.79 9.09
N ASP A 56 7.44 -12.38 8.27
CA ASP A 56 7.24 -13.83 8.21
C ASP A 56 8.55 -14.57 7.90
N ARG A 57 9.34 -14.05 6.95
CA ARG A 57 10.68 -14.57 6.65
C ARG A 57 11.64 -14.45 7.82
N ALA A 58 11.66 -13.30 8.50
CA ALA A 58 12.55 -13.07 9.64
C ALA A 58 12.22 -14.03 10.79
N ASN A 59 10.93 -14.26 11.06
CA ASN A 59 10.49 -15.20 12.07
C ASN A 59 10.89 -16.65 11.72
N LEU A 60 10.70 -17.09 10.46
CA LEU A 60 11.17 -18.41 10.01
C LEU A 60 12.68 -18.58 10.17
N MET A 61 13.47 -17.55 9.86
CA MET A 61 14.91 -17.59 10.09
C MET A 61 15.25 -17.69 11.58
N ALA A 62 14.52 -17.00 12.45
CA ALA A 62 14.69 -17.10 13.90
C ALA A 62 14.32 -18.50 14.42
N ALA A 63 13.18 -19.05 13.98
CA ALA A 63 12.73 -20.40 14.32
C ALA A 63 13.72 -21.48 13.86
N GLY A 64 14.26 -21.34 12.64
CA GLY A 64 15.31 -22.24 12.14
C GLY A 64 16.60 -22.16 12.97
N ARG A 65 17.02 -20.96 13.38
CA ARG A 65 18.18 -20.80 14.28
C ARG A 65 17.91 -21.39 15.67
N ALA A 66 16.72 -21.18 16.22
CA ALA A 66 16.31 -21.78 17.49
C ALA A 66 16.34 -23.30 17.41
N THR A 67 15.81 -23.88 16.33
CA THR A 67 15.84 -25.33 16.06
C THR A 67 17.26 -25.88 16.05
N LEU A 68 18.20 -25.22 15.36
CA LEU A 68 19.60 -25.66 15.31
C LEU A 68 20.32 -25.56 16.67
N ASN A 69 20.04 -24.51 17.44
CA ASN A 69 20.60 -24.38 18.79
C ASN A 69 20.03 -25.45 19.73
N ALA A 70 18.72 -25.69 19.68
CA ALA A 70 18.05 -26.70 20.48
C ALA A 70 18.54 -28.12 20.16
N GLU A 71 18.85 -28.41 18.89
CA GLU A 71 19.46 -29.68 18.49
C GLU A 71 20.85 -29.85 19.09
N ARG A 72 21.71 -28.81 18.98
CA ARG A 72 23.06 -28.81 19.58
C ARG A 72 23.01 -29.00 21.10
N ASP A 73 22.02 -28.40 21.75
CA ASP A 73 21.85 -28.43 23.20
C ASP A 73 21.08 -29.69 23.67
N ALA A 74 20.77 -30.61 22.73
CA ALA A 74 20.06 -31.88 22.97
C ALA A 74 18.68 -31.71 23.64
N GLU A 75 17.96 -30.63 23.29
CA GLU A 75 16.58 -30.45 23.72
C GLU A 75 15.70 -31.61 23.20
N PRO A 76 14.65 -32.04 23.94
CA PRO A 76 13.84 -33.19 23.56
C PRO A 76 13.09 -33.06 22.23
N ASP A 77 12.73 -31.84 21.81
CA ASP A 77 11.99 -31.57 20.59
C ASP A 77 12.47 -30.27 19.90
N PRO A 78 13.65 -30.28 19.25
CA PRO A 78 14.19 -29.08 18.61
C PRO A 78 13.32 -28.58 17.44
N LEU A 79 12.62 -29.49 16.74
CA LEU A 79 11.73 -29.16 15.63
C LEU A 79 10.45 -28.44 16.06
N TYR A 80 10.18 -28.34 17.37
CA TYR A 80 9.06 -27.59 17.91
C TYR A 80 9.04 -26.15 17.38
N TYR A 81 10.16 -25.41 17.45
CA TYR A 81 10.22 -24.00 17.06
C TYR A 81 9.84 -23.79 15.58
N LEU A 82 10.33 -24.64 14.69
CA LEU A 82 10.00 -24.55 13.27
C LEU A 82 8.53 -24.90 12.99
N ARG A 83 7.99 -25.94 13.64
CA ARG A 83 6.58 -26.32 13.48
C ARG A 83 5.65 -25.24 14.01
N ASP A 84 6.00 -24.63 15.13
CA ASP A 84 5.23 -23.54 15.72
C ASP A 84 5.15 -22.34 14.77
N GLU A 85 6.28 -21.90 14.23
CA GLU A 85 6.31 -20.77 13.29
C GLU A 85 5.57 -21.10 11.98
N LEU A 86 5.77 -22.30 11.42
CA LEU A 86 5.03 -22.73 10.22
C LEU A 86 3.52 -22.78 10.47
N ARG A 87 3.09 -23.16 11.67
CA ARG A 87 1.68 -23.13 12.06
C ARG A 87 1.17 -21.70 12.25
N ALA A 88 1.93 -20.83 12.90
CA ALA A 88 1.58 -19.42 13.07
C ALA A 88 1.38 -18.72 11.73
N GLN A 89 2.14 -19.12 10.70
CA GLN A 89 2.00 -18.63 9.33
C GLN A 89 0.95 -19.38 8.49
N GLY A 90 0.27 -20.39 9.06
CA GLY A 90 -0.78 -21.13 8.37
C GLY A 90 -0.29 -22.13 7.32
N HIS A 91 0.99 -22.52 7.35
CA HIS A 91 1.56 -23.51 6.44
C HIS A 91 1.29 -24.97 6.87
N LEU A 92 0.86 -25.19 8.12
CA LEU A 92 0.48 -26.50 8.63
C LEU A 92 -1.04 -26.58 8.83
N PRO A 93 -1.63 -27.79 8.65
CA PRO A 93 -3.03 -27.99 8.96
C PRO A 93 -3.34 -27.64 10.43
N PRO A 94 -4.58 -27.20 10.73
CA PRO A 94 -5.01 -27.00 12.11
C PRO A 94 -4.80 -28.30 12.90
N GLU A 95 -4.43 -28.20 14.16
CA GLU A 95 -4.34 -29.39 14.99
C GLU A 95 -5.71 -30.09 15.01
N THR A 96 -5.76 -31.32 14.51
CA THR A 96 -6.89 -32.18 14.77
C THR A 96 -6.74 -32.66 16.20
N TRP A 97 -7.26 -31.89 17.15
CA TRP A 97 -7.51 -32.39 18.50
C TRP A 97 -8.44 -33.59 18.30
N GLY A 98 -7.90 -34.79 18.46
CA GLY A 98 -8.57 -36.03 18.08
C GLY A 98 -9.97 -36.10 18.70
N ARG A 99 -10.99 -36.30 17.86
CA ARG A 99 -12.18 -37.01 18.32
C ARG A 99 -11.73 -38.44 18.60
N ALA A 100 -11.67 -38.77 19.89
CA ALA A 100 -11.55 -40.13 20.39
C ALA A 100 -12.68 -41.02 19.90
#